data_AF-A0AAD7TGF6-F1
#
_entry.id   AF-A0AAD7TGF6-F1
#
_cell.length_a   1.000
_cell.length_b   1.000
_cell.length_c   1.000
_cell.angle_alpha   90.00
_cell.angle_beta   90.00
_cell.angle_gamma   90.00
#
_symmetry.space_group_name_H-M   'P 1'
#
loop_
_entity.id
_entity.type
_entity.pdbx_description
1 polymer ?
#
loop_
_entity_poly.entity_id
_entity_poly.type
_entity_poly.pdbx_seq_one_letter_code
_entity_poly.pdbx_strand_id
1 'polypeptide(L)' 'MLKEYAAQINGDPEKFAELASKYSDCSSHSHGGDLGFFKPGQMQRPFEEATYALKVGEISDVVDTDSGVHLILRTA' A
#
# COMPACT_ATOMS: atom_id res chain seq x y z
N MET A 1 -3.08 13.70 -6.98
CA MET A 1 -2.91 12.32 -7.48
C MET A 1 -2.89 11.31 -6.32
N LEU A 2 -1.76 10.80 -5.80
CA LEU A 2 -1.79 9.77 -4.74
C LEU A 2 -2.47 10.21 -3.43
N LYS A 3 -2.26 11.46 -2.99
CA LYS A 3 -2.96 12.00 -1.81
C LYS A 3 -4.49 12.05 -1.97
N GLU A 4 -4.99 12.20 -3.19
CA GLU A 4 -6.43 12.16 -3.47
C GLU A 4 -6.95 10.72 -3.39
N TYR A 5 -6.16 9.74 -3.83
CA TYR A 5 -6.51 8.34 -3.68
C TYR A 5 -6.57 7.95 -2.20
N ALA A 6 -5.58 8.34 -1.39
CA ALA A 6 -5.61 8.11 0.06
C ALA A 6 -6.90 8.68 0.71
N ALA A 7 -7.31 9.88 0.31
CA ALA A 7 -8.56 10.50 0.79
C ALA A 7 -9.83 9.76 0.32
N GLN A 8 -9.84 9.24 -0.92
CA GLN A 8 -10.97 8.46 -1.45
C GLN A 8 -11.12 7.10 -0.77
N ILE A 9 -10.01 6.46 -0.42
CA ILE A 9 -10.01 5.15 0.24
C ILE A 9 -10.61 5.29 1.64
N ASN A 10 -10.22 6.32 2.41
CA ASN A 10 -10.76 6.58 3.75
C ASN A 10 -10.76 5.33 4.67
N GLY A 11 -9.71 4.51 4.58
CA GLY A 11 -9.56 3.27 5.35
C GLY A 11 -10.40 2.08 4.86
N ASP A 12 -11.06 2.18 3.70
CA ASP A 12 -11.85 1.11 3.09
C ASP A 12 -10.96 0.17 2.24
N PRO A 13 -10.75 -1.09 2.66
CA PRO A 13 -9.91 -2.03 1.93
C PRO A 13 -10.43 -2.37 0.53
N GLU A 14 -11.75 -2.36 0.30
CA GLU A 14 -12.33 -2.66 -1.00
C GLU A 14 -12.01 -1.56 -2.02
N LYS A 15 -12.11 -0.29 -1.58
CA LYS A 15 -11.70 0.85 -2.41
C LYS A 15 -10.21 0.88 -2.66
N PHE A 16 -9.40 0.49 -1.66
CA PHE A 16 -7.95 0.33 -1.87
C PHE A 16 -7.70 -0.67 -2.98
N ALA A 17 -8.34 -1.84 -2.92
CA ALA A 17 -8.20 -2.89 -3.92
C ALA A 17 -8.67 -2.46 -5.32
N GLU A 18 -9.77 -1.71 -5.41
CA GLU A 18 -10.26 -1.16 -6.68
C GLU A 18 -9.24 -0.18 -7.31
N LEU A 19 -8.75 0.78 -6.52
CA LEU A 19 -7.77 1.75 -7.00
C LEU A 19 -6.43 1.10 -7.33
N ALA A 20 -5.98 0.15 -6.50
CA ALA A 20 -4.78 -0.63 -6.77
C ALA A 20 -4.92 -1.42 -8.08
N SER A 21 -6.07 -2.04 -8.33
CA SER A 21 -6.31 -2.80 -9.57
C SER A 21 -6.29 -1.93 -10.82
N LYS A 22 -6.69 -0.66 -10.70
CA LYS A 22 -6.85 0.27 -11.82
C LYS A 22 -5.62 1.13 -12.09
N TYR A 23 -4.87 1.48 -11.05
CA TYR A 23 -3.80 2.49 -11.11
C TYR A 23 -2.43 2.01 -10.62
N SER A 24 -2.33 0.82 -10.01
CA SER A 24 -1.03 0.31 -9.56
C SER A 24 -0.22 -0.24 -10.74
N ASP A 25 1.02 0.22 -10.86
CA ASP A 25 1.99 -0.29 -11.84
C ASP A 25 2.68 -1.58 -11.37
N CYS A 26 2.35 -2.08 -10.18
CA CYS A 26 2.89 -3.35 -9.66
C CYS A 26 2.03 -4.53 -10.12
N SER A 27 2.64 -5.69 -10.41
CA SER A 27 1.93 -6.91 -10.80
C SER A 27 0.87 -7.38 -9.78
N SER A 28 0.97 -6.94 -8.53
CA SER A 28 -0.04 -7.17 -7.48
C SER A 28 -1.38 -6.50 -7.78
N HIS A 29 -1.45 -5.57 -8.74
CA HIS A 29 -2.71 -4.93 -9.17
C HIS A 29 -3.80 -5.97 -9.48
N SER A 30 -3.42 -7.12 -10.05
CA SER A 30 -4.35 -8.22 -10.39
C SER A 30 -5.06 -8.84 -9.18
N HIS A 31 -4.52 -8.65 -7.98
CA HIS A 31 -5.04 -9.15 -6.71
C HIS A 31 -5.37 -7.99 -5.76
N GLY A 32 -5.79 -6.84 -6.29
CA GLY A 32 -6.13 -5.67 -5.46
C GLY A 32 -4.95 -5.06 -4.72
N GLY A 33 -3.72 -5.29 -5.19
CA GLY A 33 -2.51 -4.77 -4.55
C GLY A 33 -2.01 -5.61 -3.38
N ASP A 34 -2.63 -6.77 -3.10
CA ASP A 34 -2.19 -7.64 -2.00
C ASP A 34 -0.78 -8.21 -2.26
N LEU A 35 0.09 -8.04 -1.28
CA LEU A 35 1.47 -8.54 -1.28
C LEU A 35 1.63 -9.78 -0.38
N GLY A 36 0.57 -10.18 0.32
CA GLY A 36 0.60 -11.26 1.29
C GLY A 36 1.45 -10.94 2.52
N PHE A 37 1.78 -11.99 3.28
CA PHE A 37 2.63 -11.88 4.46
C PHE A 37 4.10 -11.87 4.08
N PHE A 38 4.83 -10.88 4.59
CA PHE A 38 6.29 -10.80 4.48
C PHE A 38 6.93 -10.65 5.87
N LYS A 39 8.20 -11.01 5.94
CA LYS A 39 9.08 -10.92 7.13
C LYS A 39 10.01 -9.71 6.98
N PRO A 40 10.59 -9.23 8.10
CA PRO A 40 11.62 -8.20 8.05
C PRO A 40 12.77 -8.60 7.12
N GLY A 41 13.25 -7.65 6.33
CA GLY A 41 14.31 -7.81 5.33
C GLY A 41 13.85 -8.36 3.97
N GLN A 42 12.55 -8.58 3.76
CA GLN A 42 12.02 -9.04 2.46
C GLN A 42 11.55 -7.88 1.56
N MET A 43 11.30 -6.70 2.13
CA MET A 43 10.88 -5.50 1.39
C MET A 43 11.94 -4.40 1.48
N GLN A 44 11.82 -3.38 0.63
CA GLN A 44 12.67 -2.20 0.71
C GLN A 44 12.49 -1.50 2.05
N ARG A 45 13.58 -0.99 2.63
CA ARG A 45 13.57 -0.41 3.97
C ARG A 45 12.48 0.66 4.19
N PRO A 46 12.26 1.64 3.29
CA PRO A 46 11.21 2.64 3.50
C PRO A 46 9.81 2.04 3.49
N PHE A 47 9.57 1.03 2.65
CA PHE A 47 8.30 0.30 2.59
C PHE A 47 8.07 -0.47 3.89
N GLU A 48 9.09 -1.20 4.33
CA GLU A 48 9.04 -1.99 5.56
C GLU A 48 8.76 -1.12 6.78
N GLU A 49 9.53 -0.04 6.96
CA GLU A 49 9.35 0.90 8.08
C GLU A 49 7.94 1.50 8.11
N ALA A 50 7.41 1.88 6.95
CA ALA A 50 6.04 2.37 6.85
C ALA A 50 5.00 1.29 7.23
N THR A 51 5.18 0.05 6.78
CA THR A 51 4.23 -1.04 7.12
C THR A 51 4.18 -1.33 8.62
N TYR A 52 5.33 -1.29 9.30
CA TYR A 52 5.41 -1.55 10.74
C TYR A 52 4.93 -0.36 11.60
N ALA A 53 5.01 0.86 11.06
CA ALA A 53 4.49 2.05 11.72
C ALA A 53 2.95 2.11 11.71
N LEU A 54 2.30 1.49 10.73
CA LEU A 54 0.85 1.47 10.58
C LEU A 54 0.16 0.51 11.56
N LYS A 55 -1.05 0.86 11.99
CA LYS A 55 -1.98 -0.07 12.64
C LYS A 55 -2.72 -0.89 11.60
N VAL A 56 -3.27 -2.02 12.04
CA VAL A 56 -4.15 -2.85 11.19
C VAL A 56 -5.36 -2.02 10.76
N GLY A 57 -5.63 -1.99 9.45
CA GLY A 57 -6.65 -1.18 8.79
C GLY A 57 -6.21 0.25 8.45
N GLU A 58 -4.98 0.65 8.80
CA GLU A 58 -4.47 1.99 8.54
C GLU A 58 -3.78 2.09 7.18
N ILE A 59 -3.89 3.27 6.56
CA ILE A 59 -3.24 3.61 5.30
C ILE A 59 -2.11 4.60 5.60
N SER A 60 -0.96 4.37 4.99
CA SER A 60 0.19 5.26 5.08
C SER A 60 0.00 6.55 4.27
N ASP A 61 0.80 7.54 4.64
CA ASP A 61 1.18 8.60 3.72
C ASP A 61 1.93 8.05 2.50
N VAL A 62 2.20 8.90 1.52
CA VAL A 62 2.95 8.51 0.33
C VAL A 62 4.37 8.08 0.74
N VAL A 63 4.70 6.81 0.50
CA VAL A 63 6.01 6.22 0.75
C VAL A 63 6.81 6.22 -0.54
N ASP A 64 8.01 6.81 -0.50
CA ASP A 64 8.93 6.82 -1.62
C ASP A 64 9.97 5.70 -1.46
N THR A 65 10.19 4.93 -2.52
CA THR A 65 11.15 3.83 -2.60
C THR A 65 11.88 3.87 -3.93
N ASP A 66 12.92 3.06 -4.10
CA ASP A 66 13.65 3.00 -5.38
C ASP A 66 12.76 2.48 -6.53
N SER A 67 11.63 1.85 -6.22
CA SER A 67 10.63 1.43 -7.21
C SER A 67 9.62 2.52 -7.58
N GLY A 68 9.57 3.62 -6.84
CA GLY A 68 8.62 4.72 -7.01
C GLY A 68 7.83 5.02 -5.75
N VAL A 69 6.59 5.50 -5.95
CA VAL A 69 5.74 6.00 -4.87
C VAL A 69 4.60 5.02 -4.55
N HIS A 70 4.38 4.78 -3.27
CA HIS A 70 3.46 3.77 -2.78
C HIS A 70 2.47 4.34 -1.78
N LEU A 71 1.23 3.85 -1.82
CA LEU A 71 0.31 3.88 -0.70
C LEU A 71 0.23 2.47 -0.15
N ILE A 72 0.31 2.34 1.17
CA ILE A 72 0.34 1.04 1.85
C ILE A 72 -0.85 0.97 2.80
N LEU A 73 -1.67 -0.08 2.66
CA LEU A 73 -2.70 -0.46 3.60
C LEU A 73 -2.22 -1.69 4.39
N ARG A 74 -2.23 -1.61 5.73
CA ARG A 74 -1.89 -2.75 6.57
C ARG A 74 -3.14 -3.60 6.85
N THR A 75 -3.14 -4.86 6.43
CA THR A 75 -4.30 -5.77 6.59
C THR A 75 -4.25 -6.66 7.83
N ALA A 76 -3.08 -6.86 8.44
CA ALA A 76 -2.87 -7.68 9.64
C ALA A 76 -1.67 -7.20 10.49
#